data_AF-A0A6M3ISC3-F1
#
_entry.id   AF-A0A6M3ISC3-F1
#
_cell.length_a   1.000
_cell.length_b   1.000
_cell.length_c   1.000
_cell.angle_alpha   90.00
_cell.angle_beta   90.00
_cell.angle_gamma   90.00
#
_symmetry.space_group_name_H-M   'P 1'
#
loop_
_entity.id
_entity.type
_entity.pdbx_description
1 polymer ?
#
loop_
_entity_poly.entity_id
_entity_poly.type
_entity_poly.pdbx_seq_one_letter_code
_entity_poly.pdbx_strand_id
1 'polypeptide(L)'
;MTTKVFIVNQSSHDFSPAEKYGKIIFLSSGPINRYATNSMHRKFVEYMKDSAEGDYIVPCSLNVMNSIACAIFARRHGKLNLLLFKNGEYIERNLII
;
A
#
# COMPACT_ATOMS: atom_id res chain seq x y z
N MET A 1 0.84 -16.25 10.14
CA MET A 1 1.58 -15.39 9.18
C MET A 1 1.61 -13.97 9.75
N THR A 2 2.70 -13.23 9.57
CA THR A 2 2.81 -11.84 10.02
C THR A 2 2.07 -10.93 9.03
N THR A 3 1.13 -10.12 9.51
CA THR A 3 0.43 -9.09 8.72
C THR A 3 1.44 -8.15 8.07
N LYS A 4 1.20 -7.77 6.82
CA LYS A 4 2.03 -6.83 6.07
C LYS A 4 1.35 -5.48 5.92
N VAL A 5 2.16 -4.43 5.89
CA VAL A 5 1.72 -3.08 5.60
C VAL A 5 2.45 -2.60 4.35
N PHE A 6 1.73 -2.54 3.23
CA PHE A 6 2.25 -2.10 1.95
C PHE A 6 2.27 -0.58 1.87
N ILE A 7 3.46 0.02 1.92
CA ILE A 7 3.66 1.44 1.71
C ILE A 7 3.83 1.68 0.21
N VAL A 8 2.93 2.46 -0.39
CA VAL A 8 2.92 2.64 -1.86
C VAL A 8 4.23 3.27 -2.37
N ASN A 9 4.82 4.20 -1.61
CA ASN A 9 6.11 4.79 -1.93
C ASN A 9 6.88 5.21 -0.68
N GLN A 10 8.16 4.86 -0.60
CA GLN A 10 9.09 5.36 0.41
C GLN A 10 9.46 6.82 0.11
N SER A 11 8.66 7.75 0.63
CA SER A 11 8.96 9.19 0.63
C SER A 11 9.55 9.62 1.99
N SER A 12 9.66 10.92 2.23
CA SER A 12 10.24 11.49 3.46
C SER A 12 9.34 11.42 4.70
N HIS A 13 8.19 10.74 4.63
CA HIS A 13 7.33 10.56 5.79
C HIS A 13 7.90 9.52 6.75
N ASP A 14 7.69 9.71 8.04
CA ASP A 14 7.91 8.66 9.03
C ASP A 14 6.76 7.64 8.95
N PHE A 15 7.11 6.39 8.64
CA PHE A 15 6.17 5.27 8.57
C PHE A 15 6.20 4.40 9.84
N SER A 16 7.03 4.73 10.85
CA SER A 16 7.12 3.97 12.10
C SER A 16 5.76 3.75 12.79
N PRO A 17 4.77 4.67 12.75
CA PRO A 17 3.46 4.40 13.35
C PRO A 17 2.70 3.24 12.66
N ALA A 18 3.05 2.89 11.42
CA ALA A 18 2.46 1.80 10.68
C ALA A 18 2.96 0.42 11.15
N GLU A 19 4.11 0.35 11.82
CA GLU A 19 4.67 -0.91 12.35
C GLU A 19 3.75 -1.57 13.38
N LYS A 20 2.88 -0.79 14.02
CA LYS A 20 1.80 -1.28 14.91
C LYS A 20 0.82 -2.24 14.21
N TYR A 21 0.69 -2.15 12.89
CA TYR A 21 -0.25 -2.94 12.08
C TYR A 21 0.39 -4.15 11.40
N GLY A 22 1.71 -4.21 11.33
CA GLY A 22 2.41 -5.32 10.70
C GLY A 22 3.78 -4.94 10.13
N LYS A 23 4.38 -5.89 9.42
CA LYS A 23 5.69 -5.71 8.77
C LYS A 23 5.56 -4.76 7.58
N ILE A 24 6.34 -3.69 7.60
CA ILE A 24 6.40 -2.71 6.50
C ILE A 24 7.03 -3.34 5.24
N ILE A 25 6.38 -3.13 4.11
CA ILE A 25 6.85 -3.51 2.77
C ILE A 25 6.68 -2.29 1.85
N PHE A 26 7.78 -1.76 1.32
CA PHE A 26 7.74 -0.65 0.35
C PHE A 26 7.54 -1.19 -1.07
N LEU A 27 6.52 -0.67 -1.78
CA LEU A 27 6.26 -1.04 -3.18
C LEU A 27 7.17 -0.27 -4.16
N SER A 28 7.59 0.92 -3.78
CA SER A 28 8.57 1.73 -4.50
C SER A 28 9.34 2.66 -3.58
N SER A 29 10.37 3.31 -4.14
CA SER A 29 11.20 4.30 -3.47
C SER A 29 11.61 5.39 -4.45
N GLY A 30 11.69 6.63 -3.95
CA GLY A 30 12.18 7.77 -4.72
C GLY A 30 11.20 8.31 -5.77
N PRO A 31 11.69 9.16 -6.70
CA PRO A 31 10.88 9.75 -7.75
C PRO A 31 10.39 8.69 -8.75
N ILE A 32 9.09 8.70 -9.03
CA ILE A 32 8.45 7.81 -9.99
C ILE A 32 7.82 8.62 -11.12
N ASN A 33 8.09 8.24 -12.38
CA ASN A 33 7.40 8.82 -13.53
C ASN A 33 5.91 8.41 -13.51
N ARG A 34 5.01 9.39 -13.33
CA ARG A 34 3.55 9.17 -13.25
C ARG A 34 2.93 8.46 -14.46
N TYR A 35 3.59 8.47 -15.61
CA TYR A 35 3.11 7.82 -16.83
C TYR A 35 3.62 6.38 -17.01
N ALA A 36 4.54 5.92 -16.15
CA ALA A 36 5.12 4.58 -16.21
C ALA A 36 4.21 3.51 -15.55
N THR A 37 2.89 3.56 -15.80
CA THR A 37 1.87 2.75 -15.12
C THR A 37 2.10 1.24 -15.27
N ASN A 38 2.51 0.78 -16.45
CA ASN A 38 2.84 -0.63 -16.70
C ASN A 38 3.99 -1.13 -15.83
N SER A 39 5.01 -0.29 -15.62
CA SER A 39 6.16 -0.62 -14.76
C SER A 39 5.75 -0.64 -13.29
N MET A 40 4.92 0.31 -12.84
CA MET A 40 4.35 0.31 -11.49
C MET A 40 3.54 -0.96 -11.23
N HIS A 41 2.61 -1.30 -12.14
CA HIS A 41 1.75 -2.48 -12.00
C HIS A 41 2.56 -3.77 -11.91
N ARG A 42 3.51 -4.01 -12.84
CA ARG A 42 4.35 -5.22 -12.82
C ARG A 42 5.12 -5.36 -11.50
N LYS A 43 5.71 -4.25 -11.03
CA LYS A 43 6.45 -4.22 -9.77
C LYS A 43 5.53 -4.51 -8.57
N PHE A 44 4.38 -3.86 -8.51
CA PHE A 44 3.46 -3.96 -7.36
C PHE A 44 2.83 -5.35 -7.27
N VAL A 45 2.45 -5.96 -8.41
CA VAL A 45 1.94 -7.35 -8.44
C VAL A 45 2.95 -8.32 -7.84
N GLU A 46 4.24 -8.16 -8.18
CA GLU A 46 5.30 -9.01 -7.65
C GLU A 46 5.48 -8.84 -6.13
N TYR A 47 5.56 -7.61 -5.62
CA TYR A 47 5.68 -7.38 -4.17
C TYR A 47 4.45 -7.84 -3.37
N MET A 48 3.27 -7.79 -3.99
CA MET A 48 2.01 -8.15 -3.35
C MET A 48 1.60 -9.61 -3.65
N LYS A 49 2.48 -10.41 -4.26
CA LYS A 49 2.17 -11.79 -4.68
C LYS A 49 1.82 -12.73 -3.53
N ASP A 50 2.33 -12.43 -2.34
CA ASP A 50 2.06 -13.18 -1.10
C ASP A 50 1.22 -12.35 -0.12
N SER A 51 0.47 -11.37 -0.61
CA SER A 51 -0.45 -10.61 0.25
C SER A 51 -1.59 -11.50 0.75
N ALA A 52 -2.05 -11.24 1.97
CA ALA A 52 -3.20 -11.85 2.60
C ALA A 52 -4.35 -10.84 2.75
N GLU A 53 -5.57 -11.33 2.91
CA GLU A 53 -6.78 -10.52 3.06
C GLU A 53 -6.76 -9.56 4.27
N GLY A 54 -5.91 -9.84 5.27
CA GLY A 54 -5.73 -9.01 6.47
C GLY A 54 -4.61 -7.98 6.37
N ASP A 55 -3.87 -7.96 5.26
CA ASP A 55 -2.80 -6.97 5.06
C ASP A 55 -3.35 -5.58 4.78
N TYR A 56 -2.53 -4.56 4.99
CA TYR A 56 -2.91 -3.15 4.86
C TYR A 56 -2.16 -2.44 3.73
N ILE A 57 -2.74 -1.35 3.22
CA ILE A 57 -2.09 -0.41 2.32
C ILE A 57 -2.03 0.97 2.99
N VAL A 58 -0.86 1.60 2.98
CA VAL A 58 -0.72 3.04 3.27
C VAL A 58 -0.67 3.79 1.93
N PRO A 59 -1.76 4.46 1.53
CA PRO A 59 -1.75 5.29 0.34
C PRO A 59 -0.91 6.54 0.58
N CYS A 60 0.06 6.81 -0.31
CA CYS A 60 0.93 7.98 -0.24
C CYS A 60 1.47 8.35 -1.63
N SER A 61 2.07 9.54 -1.77
CA SER A 61 2.65 10.02 -3.04
C SER A 61 1.64 10.14 -4.20
N LEU A 62 1.85 9.47 -5.34
CA LEU A 62 1.07 9.67 -6.56
C LEU A 62 -0.26 8.91 -6.53
N ASN A 63 -1.37 9.60 -6.84
CA ASN A 63 -2.70 8.99 -6.93
C ASN A 63 -2.75 7.78 -7.86
N VAL A 64 -2.05 7.84 -9.00
CA VAL A 64 -2.00 6.71 -9.95
C VAL A 64 -1.38 5.45 -9.33
N MET A 65 -0.35 5.60 -8.48
CA MET A 65 0.28 4.48 -7.79
C MET A 65 -0.68 3.90 -6.74
N ASN A 66 -1.35 4.77 -5.98
CA ASN A 66 -2.35 4.37 -4.99
C ASN A 66 -3.51 3.60 -5.65
N SER A 67 -4.04 4.09 -6.77
CA SER A 67 -5.08 3.40 -7.54
C SER A 67 -4.62 2.03 -8.03
N ILE A 68 -3.39 1.91 -8.54
CA ILE A 68 -2.85 0.62 -9.00
C ILE A 68 -2.70 -0.36 -7.83
N ALA A 69 -2.09 0.06 -6.71
CA ALA A 69 -1.92 -0.79 -5.53
C ALA A 69 -3.27 -1.25 -4.96
N CYS A 70 -4.23 -0.34 -4.83
CA CYS A 70 -5.58 -0.66 -4.38
C CYS A 70 -6.27 -1.62 -5.35
N ALA A 71 -6.22 -1.38 -6.67
CA ALA A 71 -6.85 -2.26 -7.64
C ALA A 71 -6.28 -3.69 -7.61
N ILE A 72 -4.96 -3.84 -7.44
CA ILE A 72 -4.30 -5.15 -7.30
C ILE A 72 -4.82 -5.87 -6.05
N PHE A 73 -4.87 -5.18 -4.92
CA PHE A 73 -5.31 -5.77 -3.64
C PHE A 73 -6.79 -6.12 -3.65
N ALA A 74 -7.64 -5.18 -4.10
CA ALA A 74 -9.08 -5.37 -4.24
C ALA A 74 -9.41 -6.56 -5.13
N ARG A 75 -8.77 -6.67 -6.30
CA ARG A 75 -9.00 -7.78 -7.24
C ARG A 75 -8.64 -9.14 -6.63
N ARG A 76 -7.64 -9.18 -5.75
CA ARG A 76 -7.16 -10.42 -5.14
C ARG A 76 -8.00 -10.86 -3.95
N HIS A 77 -8.44 -9.90 -3.13
CA HIS A 77 -9.02 -10.19 -1.82
C HIS A 77 -10.50 -9.82 -1.69
N GLY A 78 -11.10 -9.16 -2.68
CA GLY A 78 -12.50 -8.68 -2.61
C GLY A 78 -12.72 -7.56 -1.58
N LYS A 79 -11.63 -6.93 -1.12
CA LYS A 79 -11.64 -5.91 -0.07
C LYS A 79 -10.44 -4.98 -0.18
N LEU A 80 -10.49 -3.87 0.54
CA LEU A 80 -9.37 -2.97 0.80
C LEU A 80 -9.25 -2.73 2.30
N ASN A 81 -8.05 -2.84 2.85
CA ASN A 81 -7.74 -2.33 4.18
C ASN A 81 -6.73 -1.20 4.02
N LEU A 82 -7.14 0.03 4.30
CA LEU A 82 -6.30 1.21 4.14
C LEU A 82 -5.92 1.76 5.51
N LEU A 83 -4.70 2.27 5.63
CA LEU A 83 -4.22 3.03 6.79
C LEU A 83 -4.08 4.50 6.40
N LEU A 84 -4.98 5.32 6.92
CA LEU A 84 -5.02 6.75 6.64
C LEU A 84 -4.37 7.53 7.78
N PHE A 85 -3.33 8.31 7.46
CA PHE A 85 -2.63 9.09 8.48
C PHE A 85 -3.45 10.30 8.90
N LYS A 86 -3.71 10.44 10.20
CA LYS A 86 -4.46 11.55 10.79
C LYS A 86 -3.95 11.80 12.22
N ASN A 87 -3.61 13.05 12.53
CA ASN A 87 -3.22 13.49 13.88
C ASN A 87 -2.06 12.67 14.50
N GLY A 88 -1.06 12.29 13.71
CA GLY A 88 0.12 11.57 14.21
C GLY A 88 -0.01 10.05 14.23
N GLU A 89 -1.19 9.51 13.91
CA GLU A 89 -1.44 8.07 13.89
C GLU A 89 -2.12 7.63 12.60
N TYR A 90 -2.11 6.31 12.34
CA TYR A 90 -2.91 5.73 11.27
C TYR A 90 -4.29 5.33 11.79
N ILE A 91 -5.30 5.50 10.96
CA ILE A 91 -6.66 5.06 11.20
C ILE A 91 -7.06 4.09 10.09
N GLU A 92 -7.62 2.95 10.49
CA GLU A 92 -8.10 1.95 9.53
C GLU A 92 -9.31 2.45 8.76
N ARG A 93 -9.30 2.19 7.45
CA ARG A 93 -10.44 2.35 6.56
C ARG A 93 -10.58 1.08 5.73
N ASN A 94 -11.51 0.23 6.15
CA ASN A 94 -11.76 -1.06 5.54
C ASN A 94 -13.00 -0.99 4.64
N LEU A 95 -12.90 -1.49 3.41
CA LEU A 95 -13.96 -1.48 2.40
C LEU A 95 -14.15 -2.90 1.84
N ILE A 96 -15.41 -3.32 1.71
CA ILE A 96 -15.80 -4.54 0.99
C ILE A 96 -16.18 -4.11 -0.43
N ILE A 97 -15.70 -4.83 -1.45
CA ILE A 97 -15.86 -4.49 -2.88
C ILE A 97 -16.64 -5.58 -3.59
#